data_AF-A0A2M9Q7R7-F1
#
_entry.id   AF-A0A2M9Q7R7-F1
#
_cell.length_a   1.000
_cell.length_b   1.000
_cell.length_c   1.000
_cell.angle_alpha   90.00
_cell.angle_beta   90.00
_cell.angle_gamma   90.00
#
_symmetry.space_group_name_H-M   'P 1'
#
loop_
_entity.id
_entity.type
_entity.pdbx_description
1 polymer ?
#
loop_
_entity_poly.entity_id
_entity_poly.type
_entity_poly.pdbx_seq_one_letter_code
_entity_poly.pdbx_strand_id
1 'polypeptide(L)'
;KLEHFQHFVQFMKELVFERFMTAPIEEAKEVSPMNTCLSCFRYDRCWGAQSNGMDKLMTDWFHMKGVGKDSGIHRVEEQIRYKCVKSTKIFEELETELYRERINGQYFHGKKMIALQLRDMSNHLNQLIAEMKEETISFVSVEKDITQRLKEAHIECFQLDVLSNKPGARKIVCALAPARVNWEEDTTVAERMILPILYDIFEEPFEIEKVVASDKPFRHIQVSFRSAISFEVEYDIYSMSKDATLYSGDSHALF
;
A
#
# COMPACT_ATOMS: atom_id res chain seq x y z
N LYS A 1 8.35 8.60 12.59
CA LYS A 1 7.94 8.64 11.16
C LYS A 1 7.40 7.28 10.68
N LEU A 2 8.05 6.15 10.99
CA LEU A 2 7.54 4.80 10.67
C LEU A 2 6.34 4.39 11.55
N GLU A 3 6.33 4.76 12.84
CA GLU A 3 5.26 4.40 13.78
C GLU A 3 3.91 5.04 13.40
N HIS A 4 3.89 6.33 13.05
CA HIS A 4 2.68 7.00 12.53
C HIS A 4 2.12 6.31 11.29
N PHE A 5 2.99 5.74 10.45
CA PHE A 5 2.59 5.01 9.27
C PHE A 5 2.05 3.62 9.59
N GLN A 6 2.64 2.92 10.56
CA GLN A 6 2.11 1.65 11.09
C GLN A 6 0.72 1.85 11.73
N HIS A 7 0.53 2.94 12.47
CA HIS A 7 -0.79 3.31 13.00
C HIS A 7 -1.80 3.58 11.89
N PHE A 8 -1.40 4.24 10.79
CA PHE A 8 -2.26 4.43 9.63
C PHE A 8 -2.66 3.09 8.99
N VAL A 9 -1.71 2.17 8.79
CA VAL A 9 -1.99 0.84 8.23
C VAL A 9 -2.94 0.03 9.12
N GLN A 10 -2.75 0.10 10.45
CA GLN A 10 -3.60 -0.59 11.41
C GLN A 10 -5.02 0.01 11.47
N PHE A 11 -5.13 1.34 11.47
CA PHE A 11 -6.40 2.06 11.36
C PHE A 11 -7.15 1.69 10.07
N MET A 12 -6.44 1.61 8.95
CA MET A 12 -7.04 1.22 7.67
C MET A 12 -7.54 -0.23 7.70
N LYS A 13 -6.83 -1.15 8.36
CA LYS A 13 -7.31 -2.52 8.57
C LYS A 13 -8.59 -2.56 9.40
N GLU A 14 -8.63 -1.92 10.57
CA GLU A 14 -9.80 -1.94 11.46
C GLU A 14 -11.03 -1.29 10.81
N LEU A 15 -10.85 -0.10 10.24
CA LEU A 15 -11.97 0.68 9.68
C LEU A 15 -12.56 0.05 8.42
N VAL A 16 -11.73 -0.63 7.63
CA VAL A 16 -12.15 -1.26 6.37
C VAL A 16 -12.79 -2.63 6.60
N PHE A 17 -12.23 -3.45 7.50
CA PHE A 17 -12.73 -4.80 7.72
C PHE A 17 -14.07 -4.84 8.46
N GLU A 18 -14.23 -4.10 9.56
CA GLU A 18 -15.45 -4.20 10.37
C GLU A 18 -16.65 -3.48 9.76
N ARG A 19 -16.44 -2.45 8.94
CA ARG A 19 -17.54 -1.59 8.47
C ARG A 19 -18.03 -1.87 7.06
N PHE A 20 -17.20 -2.46 6.20
CA PHE A 20 -17.52 -2.66 4.79
C PHE A 20 -17.75 -4.11 4.40
N MET A 21 -17.18 -5.09 5.13
CA MET A 21 -17.38 -6.51 4.83
C MET A 21 -18.63 -7.09 5.48
N THR A 22 -19.11 -6.48 6.57
CA THR A 22 -20.40 -6.80 7.17
C THR A 22 -21.46 -5.84 6.64
N ALA A 23 -21.74 -5.86 5.34
CA ALA A 23 -23.13 -5.57 4.98
C ALA A 23 -23.97 -6.70 5.58
N PRO A 24 -25.08 -6.40 6.27
CA PRO A 24 -26.01 -7.44 6.62
C PRO A 24 -26.39 -8.14 5.32
N ILE A 25 -26.38 -9.47 5.35
CA ILE A 25 -27.13 -10.29 4.41
C ILE A 25 -28.51 -9.62 4.34
N GLU A 26 -28.88 -9.06 3.19
CA GLU A 26 -30.17 -8.42 3.03
C GLU A 26 -31.25 -9.47 3.35
N GLU A 27 -31.72 -9.47 4.59
CA GLU A 27 -32.95 -10.16 4.96
C GLU A 27 -34.01 -9.61 4.02
N ALA A 28 -34.73 -10.52 3.35
CA ALA A 28 -35.76 -10.19 2.38
C ALA A 28 -36.67 -9.10 2.96
N LYS A 29 -36.48 -7.86 2.53
CA LYS A 29 -37.22 -6.71 3.02
C LYS A 29 -38.69 -6.96 2.71
N GLU A 30 -39.51 -7.14 3.74
CA GLU A 30 -40.96 -7.16 3.56
C GLU A 30 -41.39 -5.85 2.89
N VAL A 31 -42.12 -5.95 1.79
CA VAL A 31 -42.56 -4.78 1.02
C VAL A 31 -43.49 -3.95 1.90
N SER A 32 -43.04 -2.74 2.26
CA SER A 32 -43.81 -1.82 3.09
C SER A 32 -44.71 -0.90 2.25
N PRO A 33 -45.81 -0.38 2.83
CA PRO A 33 -46.66 0.59 2.13
C PRO A 33 -45.92 1.89 1.82
N MET A 34 -45.90 2.26 0.54
CA MET A 34 -45.38 3.54 0.04
C MET A 34 -46.20 4.76 0.49
N ASN A 35 -45.63 5.97 0.36
CA ASN A 35 -46.29 7.21 0.79
C ASN A 35 -47.59 7.48 0.04
N THR A 36 -47.64 7.08 -1.23
CA THR A 36 -48.87 7.13 -2.05
C THR A 36 -49.99 6.21 -1.52
N CYS A 37 -49.64 5.09 -0.89
CA CYS A 37 -50.57 4.18 -0.23
C CYS A 37 -51.08 4.73 1.10
N LEU A 38 -50.20 5.32 1.93
CA LEU A 38 -50.56 5.88 3.25
C LEU A 38 -51.59 7.01 3.15
N SER A 39 -51.56 7.79 2.07
CA SER A 39 -52.52 8.86 1.77
C SER A 39 -53.74 8.38 0.96
N CYS A 40 -53.96 7.08 0.82
CA CYS A 40 -55.03 6.52 0.00
C CYS A 40 -56.20 6.05 0.85
N PHE A 41 -57.42 6.43 0.47
CA PHE A 41 -58.65 5.98 1.15
C PHE A 41 -58.88 4.46 1.06
N ARG A 42 -58.20 3.75 0.16
CA ARG A 42 -58.24 2.28 0.05
C ARG A 42 -57.10 1.57 0.79
N TYR A 43 -56.38 2.28 1.66
CA TYR A 43 -55.24 1.73 2.41
C TYR A 43 -55.59 0.42 3.12
N ASP A 44 -56.66 0.39 3.91
CA ASP A 44 -57.08 -0.82 4.66
C ASP A 44 -57.40 -2.03 3.78
N ARG A 45 -57.78 -1.80 2.52
CA ARG A 45 -58.07 -2.88 1.56
C ARG A 45 -56.81 -3.41 0.88
N CYS A 46 -55.75 -2.62 0.81
CA CYS A 46 -54.47 -3.03 0.23
C CYS A 46 -53.49 -3.56 1.28
N TRP A 47 -53.53 -3.02 2.50
CA TRP A 47 -52.52 -3.22 3.56
C TRP A 47 -53.12 -3.60 4.93
N GLY A 48 -54.44 -3.65 5.06
CA GLY A 48 -55.12 -4.04 6.30
C GLY A 48 -55.43 -5.55 6.39
N ALA A 49 -56.25 -5.93 7.38
CA ALA A 49 -56.56 -7.34 7.68
C ALA A 49 -57.27 -8.10 6.53
N GLN A 50 -57.91 -7.38 5.61
CA GLN A 50 -58.49 -7.91 4.37
C GLN A 50 -57.65 -7.49 3.15
N SER A 51 -56.34 -7.73 3.20
CA SER A 51 -55.44 -7.44 2.09
C SER A 51 -55.92 -8.10 0.79
N ASN A 52 -55.96 -7.31 -0.28
CA ASN A 52 -56.25 -7.77 -1.63
C ASN A 52 -55.04 -8.44 -2.32
N GLY A 53 -53.96 -8.72 -1.59
CA GLY A 53 -52.73 -9.32 -2.11
C GLY A 53 -51.84 -8.33 -2.87
N MET A 54 -51.91 -7.03 -2.54
CA MET A 54 -51.06 -6.01 -3.16
C MET A 54 -49.59 -6.22 -2.80
N ASP A 55 -49.28 -6.56 -1.56
CA ASP A 55 -47.96 -6.97 -1.07
C ASP A 55 -47.24 -7.96 -2.01
N LYS A 56 -47.94 -9.04 -2.39
CA LYS A 56 -47.41 -10.07 -3.30
C LYS A 56 -47.18 -9.53 -4.70
N LEU A 57 -48.14 -8.78 -5.24
CA LEU A 57 -48.02 -8.19 -6.59
C LEU A 57 -46.86 -7.19 -6.68
N MET A 58 -46.61 -6.44 -5.61
CA MET A 58 -45.50 -5.48 -5.55
C MET A 58 -44.15 -6.22 -5.44
N THR A 59 -44.08 -7.28 -4.65
CA THR A 59 -42.91 -8.17 -4.56
C THR A 59 -42.60 -8.82 -5.91
N ASP A 60 -43.63 -9.34 -6.59
CA ASP A 60 -43.52 -9.93 -7.91
C ASP A 60 -43.07 -8.89 -8.96
N TRP A 61 -43.55 -7.66 -8.87
CA TRP A 61 -43.14 -6.56 -9.75
C TRP A 61 -41.65 -6.23 -9.56
N PHE A 62 -41.18 -6.10 -8.32
CA PHE A 62 -39.76 -5.87 -8.01
C PHE A 62 -38.87 -7.00 -8.54
N HIS A 63 -39.27 -8.26 -8.30
CA HIS A 63 -38.50 -9.41 -8.76
C HIS A 63 -38.45 -9.51 -10.30
N MET A 64 -39.59 -9.34 -10.97
CA MET A 64 -39.67 -9.43 -12.43
C MET A 64 -38.90 -8.30 -13.13
N LYS A 65 -39.00 -7.06 -12.61
CA LYS A 65 -38.29 -5.89 -13.16
C LYS A 65 -36.80 -5.89 -12.80
N GLY A 66 -36.43 -6.40 -11.63
CA GLY A 66 -35.03 -6.57 -11.22
C GLY A 66 -34.27 -7.59 -12.06
N VAL A 67 -34.91 -8.71 -12.43
CA VAL A 67 -34.31 -9.79 -13.26
C VAL A 67 -34.42 -9.49 -14.77
N GLY A 68 -35.19 -8.48 -15.18
CA GLY A 68 -35.33 -8.08 -16.58
C GLY A 68 -36.22 -9.00 -17.42
N LYS A 69 -37.22 -9.65 -16.81
CA LYS A 69 -38.18 -10.52 -17.52
C LYS A 69 -39.43 -9.74 -17.95
N ASP A 70 -39.43 -9.19 -19.15
CA ASP A 70 -40.55 -8.38 -19.67
C ASP A 70 -41.87 -9.15 -19.85
N SER A 71 -41.83 -10.45 -20.15
CA SER A 71 -43.03 -11.24 -20.45
C SER A 71 -43.96 -11.44 -19.25
N GLY A 72 -43.44 -11.36 -18.01
CA GLY A 72 -44.22 -11.49 -16.78
C GLY A 72 -44.71 -10.15 -16.19
N ILE A 73 -44.02 -9.05 -16.52
CA ILE A 73 -44.27 -7.72 -15.93
C ILE A 73 -45.64 -7.19 -16.32
N HIS A 74 -46.01 -7.27 -17.60
CA HIS A 74 -47.29 -6.74 -18.09
C HIS A 74 -48.50 -7.33 -17.35
N ARG A 75 -48.47 -8.65 -17.06
CA ARG A 75 -49.55 -9.33 -16.32
C ARG A 75 -49.66 -8.86 -14.86
N VAL A 76 -48.53 -8.53 -14.23
CA VAL A 76 -48.50 -8.01 -12.85
C VAL A 76 -48.97 -6.55 -12.84
N GLU A 77 -48.52 -5.74 -13.80
CA GLU A 77 -48.95 -4.34 -13.94
C GLU A 77 -50.46 -4.21 -14.20
N GLU A 78 -51.03 -5.07 -15.04
CA GLU A 78 -52.47 -5.13 -15.31
C GLU A 78 -53.26 -5.40 -14.01
N GLN A 79 -52.78 -6.35 -13.19
CA GLN A 79 -53.40 -6.69 -11.91
C GLN A 79 -53.29 -5.55 -10.88
N ILE A 80 -52.16 -4.84 -10.88
CA ILE A 80 -51.97 -3.65 -10.04
C ILE A 80 -52.91 -2.53 -10.49
N ARG A 81 -53.07 -2.30 -11.81
CA ARG A 81 -54.02 -1.32 -12.36
C ARG A 81 -55.48 -1.63 -12.00
N TYR A 82 -55.85 -2.92 -11.97
CA TYR A 82 -57.20 -3.33 -11.60
C TYR A 82 -57.49 -3.12 -10.09
N LYS A 83 -56.50 -3.37 -9.23
CA LYS A 83 -56.68 -3.30 -7.77
C LYS A 83 -56.44 -1.90 -7.19
N CYS A 84 -55.56 -1.10 -7.80
CA CYS A 84 -55.15 0.21 -7.30
C CYS A 84 -55.79 1.38 -8.07
N VAL A 85 -56.33 2.36 -7.34
CA VAL A 85 -56.90 3.60 -7.92
C VAL A 85 -55.81 4.61 -8.31
N LYS A 86 -54.65 4.59 -7.63
CA LYS A 86 -53.51 5.47 -7.90
C LYS A 86 -52.35 4.70 -8.57
N SER A 87 -52.66 3.80 -9.49
CA SER A 87 -51.70 2.86 -10.08
C SER A 87 -50.50 3.54 -10.75
N THR A 88 -50.73 4.65 -11.48
CA THR A 88 -49.64 5.42 -12.12
C THR A 88 -48.62 5.96 -11.12
N LYS A 89 -49.07 6.58 -10.03
CA LYS A 89 -48.19 7.12 -8.97
C LYS A 89 -47.43 6.02 -8.22
N ILE A 90 -48.06 4.85 -8.05
CA ILE A 90 -47.38 3.69 -7.45
C ILE A 90 -46.26 3.20 -8.37
N PHE A 91 -46.46 3.13 -9.69
CA PHE A 91 -45.41 2.73 -10.62
C PHE A 91 -44.21 3.68 -10.62
N GLU A 92 -44.44 4.99 -10.53
CA GLU A 92 -43.38 6.00 -10.42
C GLU A 92 -42.57 5.82 -9.12
N GLU A 93 -43.24 5.61 -7.99
CA GLU A 93 -42.58 5.43 -6.69
C GLU A 93 -41.81 4.09 -6.62
N LEU A 94 -42.38 3.02 -7.18
CA LEU A 94 -41.74 1.73 -7.37
C LEU A 94 -40.48 1.79 -8.23
N GLU A 95 -40.54 2.49 -9.36
CA GLU A 95 -39.40 2.65 -10.27
C GLU A 95 -38.28 3.47 -9.62
N THR A 96 -38.65 4.51 -8.86
CA THR A 96 -37.69 5.30 -8.08
C THR A 96 -36.99 4.45 -7.02
N GLU A 97 -37.72 3.58 -6.32
CA GLU A 97 -37.15 2.71 -5.29
C GLU A 97 -36.20 1.65 -5.91
N LEU A 98 -36.60 1.01 -7.01
CA LEU A 98 -35.73 0.06 -7.73
C LEU A 98 -34.44 0.72 -8.24
N TYR A 99 -34.53 1.96 -8.71
CA TYR A 99 -33.35 2.73 -9.11
C TYR A 99 -32.43 3.03 -7.91
N ARG A 100 -32.99 3.40 -6.75
CA ARG A 100 -32.22 3.60 -5.52
C ARG A 100 -31.54 2.32 -5.06
N GLU A 101 -32.22 1.18 -5.08
CA GLU A 101 -31.62 -0.11 -4.73
C GLU A 101 -30.45 -0.45 -5.66
N ARG A 102 -30.60 -0.26 -6.97
CA ARG A 102 -29.51 -0.49 -7.93
C ARG A 102 -28.31 0.44 -7.68
N ILE A 103 -28.54 1.73 -7.45
CA ILE A 103 -27.45 2.67 -7.12
C ILE A 103 -26.78 2.29 -5.81
N ASN A 104 -27.55 1.97 -4.78
CA ASN A 104 -27.01 1.58 -3.48
C ASN A 104 -26.17 0.30 -3.60
N GLY A 105 -26.62 -0.68 -4.38
CA GLY A 105 -25.86 -1.89 -4.68
C GLY A 105 -24.54 -1.59 -5.40
N GLN A 106 -24.56 -0.73 -6.42
CA GLN A 106 -23.34 -0.29 -7.12
C GLN A 106 -22.39 0.49 -6.20
N TYR A 107 -22.92 1.34 -5.34
CA TYR A 107 -22.15 2.12 -4.39
C TYR A 107 -21.51 1.23 -3.32
N PHE A 108 -22.25 0.24 -2.81
CA PHE A 108 -21.73 -0.77 -1.89
C PHE A 108 -20.63 -1.61 -2.55
N HIS A 109 -20.84 -2.05 -3.79
CA HIS A 109 -19.82 -2.77 -4.55
C HIS A 109 -18.57 -1.90 -4.76
N GLY A 110 -18.74 -0.63 -5.14
CA GLY A 110 -17.63 0.33 -5.28
C GLY A 110 -16.85 0.53 -3.99
N LYS A 111 -17.56 0.68 -2.86
CA LYS A 111 -16.94 0.75 -1.52
C LYS A 111 -16.14 -0.52 -1.20
N LYS A 112 -16.69 -1.70 -1.49
CA LYS A 112 -16.01 -2.98 -1.27
C LYS A 112 -14.75 -3.13 -2.15
N MET A 113 -14.81 -2.68 -3.40
CA MET A 113 -13.65 -2.70 -4.30
C MET A 113 -12.52 -1.80 -3.79
N ILE A 114 -12.82 -0.57 -3.39
CA ILE A 114 -11.82 0.37 -2.84
C ILE A 114 -11.23 -0.19 -1.55
N ALA A 115 -12.07 -0.75 -0.67
CA ALA A 115 -11.65 -1.44 0.55
C ALA A 115 -10.61 -2.54 0.27
N LEU A 116 -10.85 -3.39 -0.72
CA LEU A 116 -9.93 -4.44 -1.13
C LEU A 116 -8.61 -3.89 -1.68
N GLN A 117 -8.67 -2.86 -2.54
CA GLN A 117 -7.47 -2.20 -3.07
C GLN A 117 -6.59 -1.63 -1.95
N LEU A 118 -7.21 -0.94 -0.97
CA LEU A 118 -6.50 -0.37 0.16
C LEU A 118 -5.83 -1.45 1.03
N ARG A 119 -6.51 -2.59 1.23
CA ARG A 119 -5.94 -3.74 1.95
C ARG A 119 -4.72 -4.30 1.23
N ASP A 120 -4.81 -4.46 -0.09
CA ASP A 120 -3.73 -5.05 -0.88
C ASP A 120 -2.51 -4.13 -0.93
N MET A 121 -2.70 -2.81 -1.05
CA MET A 121 -1.62 -1.83 -0.88
C MET A 121 -0.97 -1.92 0.52
N SER A 122 -1.78 -2.02 1.57
CA SER A 122 -1.28 -2.20 2.94
C SER A 122 -0.42 -3.46 3.07
N ASN A 123 -0.82 -4.56 2.44
CA ASN A 123 -0.05 -5.81 2.48
C ASN A 123 1.31 -5.66 1.78
N HIS A 124 1.33 -5.05 0.59
CA HIS A 124 2.58 -4.74 -0.13
C HIS A 124 3.51 -3.84 0.70
N LEU A 125 2.96 -2.83 1.37
CA LEU A 125 3.74 -1.95 2.24
C LEU A 125 4.34 -2.69 3.45
N ASN A 126 3.60 -3.63 4.04
CA ASN A 126 4.14 -4.45 5.13
C ASN A 126 5.30 -5.35 4.67
N GLN A 127 5.26 -5.86 3.44
CA GLN A 127 6.36 -6.63 2.86
C GLN A 127 7.61 -5.75 2.68
N LEU A 128 7.47 -4.56 2.10
CA LEU A 128 8.59 -3.61 1.97
C LEU A 128 9.23 -3.25 3.32
N ILE A 129 8.43 -3.05 4.37
CA ILE A 129 8.97 -2.77 5.72
C ILE A 129 9.73 -3.98 6.27
N ALA A 130 9.27 -5.20 6.00
CA ALA A 130 9.97 -6.41 6.42
C ALA A 130 11.32 -6.54 5.69
N GLU A 131 11.35 -6.31 4.37
CA GLU A 131 12.57 -6.30 3.56
C GLU A 131 13.58 -5.25 4.06
N MET A 132 13.15 -4.03 4.36
CA MET A 132 14.03 -2.99 4.91
C MET A 132 14.63 -3.38 6.28
N LYS A 133 13.85 -4.06 7.13
CA LYS A 133 14.35 -4.56 8.42
C LYS A 133 15.36 -5.69 8.22
N GLU A 134 15.10 -6.57 7.27
CA GLU A 134 16.02 -7.65 6.91
C GLU A 134 17.34 -7.11 6.37
N GLU A 135 17.32 -6.08 5.51
CA GLU A 135 18.53 -5.37 5.10
C GLU A 135 19.30 -4.81 6.30
N THR A 136 18.61 -4.17 7.27
CA THR A 136 19.23 -3.64 8.49
C THR A 136 19.93 -4.74 9.31
N ILE A 137 19.30 -5.92 9.44
CA ILE A 137 19.89 -7.07 10.14
C ILE A 137 21.12 -7.59 9.38
N SER A 138 21.07 -7.59 8.05
CA SER A 138 22.20 -7.98 7.20
C SER A 138 23.41 -7.07 7.44
N PHE A 139 23.23 -5.75 7.52
CA PHE A 139 24.32 -4.82 7.87
C PHE A 139 25.00 -5.18 9.20
N VAL A 140 24.20 -5.45 10.24
CA VAL A 140 24.73 -5.83 11.57
C VAL A 140 25.48 -7.16 11.52
N SER A 141 25.05 -8.11 10.69
CA SER A 141 25.76 -9.38 10.50
C SER A 141 27.12 -9.15 9.84
N VAL A 142 27.16 -8.36 8.77
CA VAL A 142 28.39 -8.02 8.05
C VAL A 142 29.36 -7.27 8.96
N GLU A 143 28.89 -6.32 9.78
CA GLU A 143 29.71 -5.61 10.76
C GLU A 143 30.39 -6.56 11.75
N LYS A 144 29.65 -7.57 12.24
CA LYS A 144 30.19 -8.59 13.15
C LYS A 144 31.25 -9.45 12.49
N ASP A 145 31.02 -9.89 11.26
CA ASP A 145 31.95 -10.73 10.51
C ASP A 145 33.27 -9.97 10.25
N ILE A 146 33.20 -8.71 9.81
CA ILE A 146 34.38 -7.87 9.62
C ILE A 146 35.11 -7.66 10.96
N THR A 147 34.37 -7.34 12.02
CA THR A 147 34.95 -7.14 13.36
C THR A 147 35.66 -8.40 13.86
N GLN A 148 35.13 -9.59 13.58
CA GLN A 148 35.78 -10.84 13.95
C GLN A 148 37.09 -11.05 13.17
N ARG A 149 37.09 -10.84 11.85
CA ARG A 149 38.31 -10.96 11.03
C ARG A 149 39.39 -9.95 11.44
N LEU A 150 38.99 -8.72 11.79
CA LEU A 150 39.91 -7.72 12.32
C LEU A 150 40.54 -8.15 13.65
N LYS A 151 39.75 -8.78 14.54
CA LYS A 151 40.27 -9.35 15.81
C LYS A 151 41.25 -10.49 15.56
N GLU A 152 40.96 -11.38 14.62
CA GLU A 152 41.87 -12.48 14.23
C GLU A 152 43.21 -11.93 13.70
N ALA A 153 43.16 -10.81 12.97
CA ALA A 153 44.33 -10.09 12.49
C ALA A 153 45.03 -9.21 13.55
N HIS A 154 44.58 -9.25 14.82
CA HIS A 154 45.11 -8.44 15.93
C HIS A 154 45.00 -6.93 15.72
N ILE A 155 43.98 -6.49 14.98
CA ILE A 155 43.68 -5.07 14.73
C ILE A 155 42.62 -4.61 15.74
N GLU A 156 42.99 -3.68 16.61
CA GLU A 156 42.08 -3.10 17.60
C GLU A 156 41.15 -2.05 16.96
N CYS A 157 40.04 -2.52 16.42
CA CYS A 157 38.94 -1.69 15.95
C CYS A 157 37.93 -1.48 17.08
N PHE A 158 37.71 -0.22 17.48
CA PHE A 158 36.76 0.16 18.52
C PHE A 158 35.32 0.19 18.02
N GLN A 159 35.13 0.74 16.82
CA GLN A 159 33.82 0.88 16.19
C GLN A 159 33.96 0.68 14.67
N LEU A 160 33.04 -0.08 14.09
CA LEU A 160 32.95 -0.30 12.67
C LEU A 160 31.52 -0.05 12.23
N ASP A 161 31.34 0.86 11.27
CA ASP A 161 30.04 1.22 10.72
C ASP A 161 30.05 0.97 9.21
N VAL A 162 29.12 0.14 8.74
CA VAL A 162 28.91 -0.07 7.29
C VAL A 162 27.84 0.91 6.81
N LEU A 163 28.26 1.99 6.14
CA LEU A 163 27.35 3.03 5.65
C LEU A 163 26.61 2.60 4.38
N SER A 164 27.26 1.80 3.54
CA SER A 164 26.67 1.24 2.31
C SER A 164 27.26 -0.14 2.04
N ASN A 165 26.39 -1.11 1.76
CA ASN A 165 26.74 -2.49 1.45
C ASN A 165 26.38 -2.87 -0.01
N LYS A 166 26.12 -1.87 -0.86
CA LYS A 166 25.82 -2.09 -2.28
C LYS A 166 27.11 -2.39 -3.05
N PRO A 167 27.18 -3.48 -3.83
CA PRO A 167 28.34 -3.76 -4.70
C PRO A 167 28.67 -2.56 -5.58
N GLY A 168 29.94 -2.19 -5.74
CA GLY A 168 30.38 -1.02 -6.49
C GLY A 168 30.27 0.32 -5.74
N ALA A 169 29.46 0.40 -4.69
CA ALA A 169 29.23 1.61 -3.91
C ALA A 169 29.33 1.34 -2.40
N ARG A 170 30.18 0.38 -2.01
CA ARG A 170 30.40 0.03 -0.61
C ARG A 170 31.17 1.15 0.09
N LYS A 171 30.75 1.48 1.30
CA LYS A 171 31.42 2.48 2.14
C LYS A 171 31.43 2.01 3.58
N ILE A 172 32.62 1.91 4.14
CA ILE A 172 32.86 1.35 5.47
C ILE A 172 33.70 2.34 6.25
N VAL A 173 33.35 2.56 7.51
CA VAL A 173 34.06 3.46 8.40
C VAL A 173 34.56 2.66 9.59
N CYS A 174 35.86 2.71 9.84
CA CYS A 174 36.49 2.07 10.98
C CYS A 174 37.10 3.12 11.90
N ALA A 175 36.84 3.00 13.20
CA ALA A 175 37.51 3.76 14.24
C ALA A 175 38.55 2.87 14.93
N LEU A 176 39.82 3.19 14.73
CA LEU A 176 40.95 2.45 15.25
C LEU A 176 41.50 3.15 16.50
N ALA A 177 41.96 2.36 17.46
CA ALA A 177 42.73 2.89 18.58
C ALA A 177 44.03 3.52 18.04
N PRO A 178 44.46 4.67 18.57
CA PRO A 178 45.68 5.31 18.11
C PRO A 178 46.85 4.42 18.56
N ALA A 179 47.50 3.75 17.63
CA ALA A 179 48.84 3.24 17.87
C ALA A 179 49.77 4.43 18.14
N ARG A 180 50.93 4.18 18.74
CA ARG A 180 51.86 5.22 19.18
C ARG A 180 52.40 6.02 17.98
N VAL A 181 51.65 7.08 17.64
CA VAL A 181 51.98 8.25 16.81
C VAL A 181 53.07 8.01 15.76
N ASN A 182 52.65 7.60 14.57
CA ASN A 182 53.26 7.99 13.29
C ASN A 182 52.18 7.92 12.20
N TRP A 183 51.78 9.07 11.66
CA TRP A 183 50.73 9.19 10.64
C TRP A 183 50.97 8.31 9.39
N GLU A 184 52.23 8.15 9.00
CA GLU A 184 52.62 7.27 7.89
C GLU A 184 52.44 5.78 8.24
N GLU A 185 52.72 5.39 9.48
CA GLU A 185 52.57 4.00 9.95
C GLU A 185 51.09 3.62 10.04
N ASP A 186 50.23 4.50 10.56
CA ASP A 186 48.78 4.24 10.70
C ASP A 186 48.08 4.11 9.34
N THR A 187 48.52 4.91 8.33
CA THR A 187 48.01 4.79 6.96
C THR A 187 48.47 3.47 6.33
N THR A 188 49.74 3.07 6.53
CA THR A 188 50.23 1.78 6.03
C THR A 188 49.60 0.56 6.71
N VAL A 189 49.21 0.65 7.98
CA VAL A 189 48.46 -0.43 8.67
C VAL A 189 47.07 -0.58 8.07
N ALA A 190 46.37 0.54 7.84
CA ALA A 190 45.07 0.51 7.17
C ALA A 190 45.16 -0.05 5.73
N GLU A 191 46.15 0.38 4.96
CA GLU A 191 46.35 -0.08 3.58
C GLU A 191 46.77 -1.55 3.50
N ARG A 192 47.67 -2.01 4.36
CA ARG A 192 48.27 -3.36 4.23
C ARG A 192 47.56 -4.44 5.02
N MET A 193 46.81 -4.09 6.07
CA MET A 193 46.15 -5.08 6.92
C MET A 193 44.63 -5.08 6.75
N ILE A 194 44.00 -3.91 6.61
CA ILE A 194 42.53 -3.83 6.57
C ILE A 194 42.00 -4.05 5.13
N LEU A 195 42.63 -3.46 4.11
CA LEU A 195 42.18 -3.63 2.72
C LEU A 195 42.13 -5.11 2.26
N PRO A 196 43.12 -5.98 2.57
CA PRO A 196 43.02 -7.39 2.20
C PRO A 196 41.85 -8.11 2.88
N ILE A 197 41.55 -7.79 4.13
CA ILE A 197 40.41 -8.37 4.85
C ILE A 197 39.08 -7.94 4.19
N LEU A 198 38.96 -6.67 3.80
CA LEU A 198 37.78 -6.18 3.09
C LEU A 198 37.66 -6.82 1.70
N TYR A 199 38.78 -6.99 0.99
CA TYR A 199 38.82 -7.69 -0.29
C TYR A 199 38.40 -9.15 -0.16
N ASP A 200 38.88 -9.87 0.86
CA ASP A 200 38.52 -11.27 1.09
C ASP A 200 37.03 -11.46 1.45
N ILE A 201 36.42 -10.47 2.11
CA ILE A 201 35.00 -10.54 2.51
C ILE A 201 34.07 -10.18 1.36
N PHE A 202 34.42 -9.16 0.57
CA PHE A 202 33.51 -8.59 -0.44
C PHE A 202 33.89 -8.92 -1.88
N GLU A 203 35.04 -9.55 -2.10
CA GLU A 203 35.62 -9.86 -3.43
C GLU A 203 35.71 -8.63 -4.34
N GLU A 204 35.93 -7.45 -3.74
CA GLU A 204 35.87 -6.14 -4.38
C GLU A 204 37.05 -5.26 -3.94
N PRO A 205 37.74 -4.53 -4.84
CA PRO A 205 38.83 -3.65 -4.45
C PRO A 205 38.30 -2.43 -3.69
N PHE A 206 38.98 -2.07 -2.60
CA PHE A 206 38.70 -0.87 -1.80
C PHE A 206 39.87 0.11 -1.87
N GLU A 207 39.54 1.40 -1.75
CA GLU A 207 40.48 2.50 -1.56
C GLU A 207 40.18 3.25 -0.24
N ILE A 208 41.19 3.94 0.28
CA ILE A 208 41.03 4.82 1.44
C ILE A 208 40.55 6.18 0.95
N GLU A 209 39.30 6.53 1.28
CA GLU A 209 38.72 7.82 0.91
C GLU A 209 39.24 8.94 1.81
N LYS A 210 39.33 8.68 3.13
CA LYS A 210 39.70 9.69 4.10
C LYS A 210 40.20 9.08 5.40
N VAL A 211 41.26 9.66 5.95
CA VAL A 211 41.75 9.39 7.30
C VAL A 211 41.57 10.66 8.15
N VAL A 212 40.94 10.53 9.32
CA VAL A 212 40.71 11.63 10.25
C VAL A 212 41.17 11.22 11.63
N ALA A 213 42.14 11.93 12.19
CA ALA A 213 42.46 11.83 13.61
C ALA A 213 41.47 12.67 14.42
N SER A 214 40.85 12.07 15.43
CA SER A 214 39.93 12.74 16.34
C SER A 214 40.44 12.63 17.76
N ASP A 215 40.54 13.76 18.46
CA ASP A 215 41.07 13.84 19.84
C ASP A 215 39.97 13.89 20.92
N LYS A 216 38.69 14.05 20.53
CA LYS A 216 37.53 14.12 21.45
C LYS A 216 36.38 13.25 20.93
N PRO A 217 35.67 12.47 21.77
CA PRO A 217 35.77 12.38 23.24
C PRO A 217 36.98 11.56 23.75
N PHE A 218 37.59 10.73 22.89
CA PHE A 218 38.86 10.05 23.14
C PHE A 218 39.69 10.07 21.85
N ARG A 219 41.02 9.93 21.97
CA ARG A 219 41.91 9.92 20.81
C ARG A 219 41.68 8.64 19.99
N HIS A 220 41.33 8.77 18.73
CA HIS A 220 41.16 7.67 17.78
C HIS A 220 41.40 8.14 16.34
N ILE A 221 41.60 7.18 15.44
CA ILE A 221 41.73 7.44 14.01
C ILE A 221 40.53 6.83 13.30
N GLN A 222 39.80 7.66 12.57
CA GLN A 222 38.70 7.22 11.74
C GLN A 222 39.18 7.08 10.30
N VAL A 223 39.11 5.87 9.76
CA VAL A 223 39.46 5.54 8.38
C VAL A 223 38.18 5.22 7.61
N SER A 224 37.93 5.96 6.54
CA SER A 224 36.84 5.72 5.60
C SER A 224 37.35 4.94 4.40
N PHE A 225 36.78 3.79 4.15
CA PHE A 225 37.02 2.95 2.98
C PHE A 225 35.86 3.07 2.00
N ARG A 226 36.18 3.09 0.72
CA ARG A 226 35.21 3.11 -0.38
C ARG A 226 35.59 2.05 -1.40
N SER A 227 34.61 1.48 -2.10
CA SER A 227 34.90 0.69 -3.29
C SER A 227 35.69 1.51 -4.31
N ALA A 228 36.75 0.92 -4.84
CA ALA A 228 37.58 1.49 -5.91
C ALA A 228 36.99 1.25 -7.31
N ILE A 229 35.88 0.51 -7.42
CA ILE A 229 35.21 0.29 -8.70
C ILE A 229 34.36 1.52 -9.02
N SER A 230 34.92 2.42 -9.84
CA SER A 230 34.17 3.53 -10.44
C SER A 230 33.79 3.20 -11.88
N PHE A 231 32.50 3.31 -12.20
CA PHE A 231 32.03 3.28 -13.59
C PHE A 231 31.67 4.70 -14.02
N GLU A 232 32.18 5.12 -15.19
CA GLU A 232 31.69 6.31 -15.87
C GLU A 232 30.52 5.91 -16.76
N VAL A 233 29.35 6.49 -16.50
CA VAL A 233 28.13 6.21 -17.27
C VAL A 233 27.79 7.47 -18.07
N GLU A 234 28.01 7.41 -19.37
CA GLU A 234 27.56 8.44 -20.32
C GLU A 234 26.15 8.09 -20.80
N TYR A 235 25.23 9.04 -20.71
CA TYR A 235 23.85 8.86 -21.14
C TYR A 235 23.34 10.09 -21.88
N ASP A 236 22.55 9.85 -22.91
CA ASP A 236 21.82 10.88 -23.64
C ASP A 236 20.33 10.57 -23.57
N ILE A 237 19.52 11.62 -23.40
CA ILE A 237 18.07 11.49 -23.37
C ILE A 237 17.47 12.27 -24.53
N TYR A 238 16.76 11.55 -25.38
CA TYR A 238 15.98 12.12 -26.46
C TYR A 238 14.50 12.05 -26.09
N SER A 239 13.83 13.20 -26.09
CA SER A 239 12.40 13.28 -25.86
C SER A 239 11.70 14.01 -27.01
N MET A 240 10.54 13.52 -27.39
CA MET A 240 9.72 14.09 -28.45
C MET A 240 8.25 14.04 -28.02
N SER A 241 7.55 15.16 -28.15
CA SER A 241 6.10 15.21 -27.92
C SER A 241 5.35 14.83 -29.18
N LYS A 242 4.18 14.18 -29.02
CA LYS A 242 3.35 13.69 -30.13
C LYS A 242 3.00 14.78 -31.16
N ASP A 243 2.71 15.99 -30.68
CA ASP A 243 2.25 17.12 -31.49
C ASP A 243 3.29 18.26 -31.58
N ALA A 244 4.59 17.96 -31.34
CA ALA A 244 5.67 18.95 -31.29
C ALA A 244 5.37 20.14 -30.36
N THR A 245 4.59 19.89 -29.30
CA THR A 245 4.27 20.84 -28.25
C THR A 245 5.40 20.90 -27.21
N LEU A 246 5.45 21.99 -26.45
CA LEU A 246 6.45 22.22 -25.41
C LEU A 246 6.43 21.15 -24.29
N TYR A 247 5.31 20.48 -24.08
CA TYR A 247 5.13 19.50 -23.02
C TYR A 247 4.98 18.09 -23.61
N SER A 248 5.84 17.18 -23.17
CA SER A 248 5.64 15.74 -23.35
C SER A 248 4.92 15.17 -22.12
N GLY A 249 4.04 14.19 -22.33
CA GLY A 249 3.47 13.39 -21.24
C GLY A 249 4.48 12.38 -20.67
N ASP A 250 5.58 12.14 -21.37
CA ASP A 250 6.63 11.24 -20.94
C ASP A 250 7.57 11.96 -19.97
N SER A 251 7.86 11.31 -18.84
CA SER A 251 8.82 11.79 -17.85
C SER A 251 9.92 10.75 -17.66
N HIS A 252 11.16 11.21 -17.62
CA HIS A 252 12.34 10.40 -17.36
C HIS A 252 13.16 11.08 -16.26
N ALA A 253 13.77 10.28 -15.39
CA ALA A 253 14.72 10.75 -14.40
C ALA A 253 15.88 9.75 -14.37
N LEU A 254 17.10 10.26 -14.51
CA LEU A 254 18.34 9.51 -14.34
C LEU A 254 19.00 10.01 -13.07
N PHE A 255 19.29 9.08 -12.15
CA PHE A 255 19.91 9.30 -10.84
C PHE A 255 21.16 8.44 -10.72
#